data_AF-A0A835CZB8-F1
#
_entry.id   AF-A0A835CZB8-F1
#
_cell.length_a   1.000
_cell.length_b   1.000
_cell.length_c   1.000
_cell.angle_alpha   90.00
_cell.angle_beta   90.00
_cell.angle_gamma   90.00
#
_symmetry.space_group_name_H-M   'P 1'
#
loop_
_entity.id
_entity.type
_entity.pdbx_description
1 polymer ?
#
loop_
_entity_poly.entity_id
_entity_poly.type
_entity_poly.pdbx_seq_one_letter_code
_entity_poly.pdbx_strand_id
1 'polypeptide(L)'
;MEELDPSRVSEAVVGDCESLEKKKAAIRNAGPAKFQVIADFDATLTQYWINGLRGQSSHGLLQQGNPEYDVKRHELFEYYHPLEFSPTIPIEEKAKLMEEWWEKTHSLLIEGGLTYDAIEKSVANARIAFREGVIELFELLEFFHLLDFPSVLSFLSAKGLDSELERGVPVLIFSAGLADIIEEVLRQKLHRCFKNVKVISNRMVFDKDGNLVAFKGKTIHVLNKNEHALDMAAPVNDQLGGIDGPTDDNASVKKRTNVLLLGDHIGDLRMSDGLNYEARISVGFL
;
A
#
# COMPACT_ATOMS: atom_id res chain seq x y z
N MET A 1 -2.11 16.66 -36.47
CA MET A 1 -2.96 15.90 -35.54
C MET A 1 -2.68 14.45 -35.87
N GLU A 2 -1.72 13.87 -35.17
CA GLU A 2 -1.32 12.47 -35.40
C GLU A 2 -2.30 11.61 -34.60
N GLU A 3 -3.12 10.84 -35.31
CA GLU A 3 -4.08 9.92 -34.70
C GLU A 3 -3.32 8.81 -33.96
N LEU A 4 -3.58 8.70 -32.64
CA LEU A 4 -3.03 7.65 -31.81
C LEU A 4 -3.69 6.31 -32.18
N ASP A 5 -2.86 5.39 -32.70
CA ASP A 5 -3.21 4.01 -33.02
C ASP A 5 -3.65 3.23 -31.75
N PRO A 6 -4.89 2.69 -31.71
CA PRO A 6 -5.41 1.93 -30.57
C PRO A 6 -4.80 0.52 -30.43
N SER A 7 -3.83 0.14 -31.26
CA SER A 7 -3.11 -1.14 -31.20
C SER A 7 -1.77 -1.10 -30.46
N ARG A 8 -1.41 0.01 -29.81
CA ARG A 8 -0.27 0.06 -28.87
C ARG A 8 -0.56 -0.79 -27.64
N VAL A 9 -0.29 -2.09 -27.75
CA VAL A 9 0.00 -2.98 -26.63
C VAL A 9 0.93 -2.21 -25.68
N SER A 10 0.58 -2.13 -24.40
CA SER A 10 1.44 -1.50 -23.39
C SER A 10 2.84 -2.12 -23.49
N GLU A 11 3.83 -1.42 -24.05
CA GLU A 11 5.20 -1.91 -24.11
C GLU A 11 5.76 -1.87 -22.69
N ALA A 12 5.63 -2.98 -21.97
CA ALA A 12 6.36 -3.19 -20.74
C ALA A 12 7.85 -3.14 -21.05
N VAL A 13 8.55 -2.14 -20.51
CA VAL A 13 10.00 -2.02 -20.68
C VAL A 13 10.68 -2.93 -19.65
N VAL A 14 11.41 -3.93 -20.15
CA VAL A 14 12.15 -4.88 -19.31
C VAL A 14 13.64 -4.63 -19.48
N GLY A 15 14.32 -4.25 -18.39
CA GLY A 15 15.76 -3.96 -18.43
C GLY A 15 16.63 -5.18 -18.72
N ASP A 16 16.22 -6.37 -18.24
CA ASP A 16 16.91 -7.64 -18.48
C ASP A 16 15.90 -8.79 -18.55
N CYS A 17 15.58 -9.22 -19.78
CA CYS A 17 14.60 -10.26 -20.05
C CYS A 17 15.05 -11.64 -19.53
N GLU A 18 16.34 -11.97 -19.62
CA GLU A 18 16.82 -13.28 -19.16
C GLU A 18 16.76 -13.39 -17.65
N SER A 19 17.17 -12.33 -16.94
CA SER A 19 17.07 -12.25 -15.48
C SER A 19 15.61 -12.32 -15.04
N LEU A 20 14.70 -11.65 -15.75
CA LEU A 20 13.27 -11.72 -15.47
C LEU A 20 12.73 -13.16 -15.59
N GLU A 21 13.03 -13.85 -16.70
CA GLU A 21 12.55 -15.24 -16.89
C GLU A 21 13.16 -16.22 -15.87
N LYS A 22 14.44 -16.06 -15.52
CA LYS A 22 15.09 -16.84 -14.45
C LYS A 22 14.38 -16.64 -13.11
N LYS A 23 14.06 -15.40 -12.76
CA LYS A 23 13.32 -15.07 -11.51
C LYS A 23 11.91 -15.65 -11.55
N LYS A 24 11.17 -15.50 -12.65
CA LYS A 24 9.82 -16.08 -12.81
C LYS A 24 9.85 -17.59 -12.62
N ALA A 25 10.82 -18.29 -13.21
CA ALA A 25 10.99 -19.72 -13.06
C ALA A 25 11.33 -20.11 -11.60
N ALA A 26 12.24 -19.39 -10.95
CA ALA A 26 12.58 -19.61 -9.55
C ALA A 26 11.37 -19.44 -8.61
N ILE A 27 10.59 -18.36 -8.78
CA ILE A 27 9.38 -18.10 -7.98
C ILE A 27 8.34 -19.21 -8.22
N ARG A 28 8.14 -19.62 -9.48
CA ARG A 28 7.21 -20.70 -9.83
C ARG A 28 7.60 -22.02 -9.18
N ASN A 29 8.90 -22.37 -9.21
CA ASN A 29 9.41 -23.61 -8.62
C ASN A 29 9.34 -23.60 -7.09
N ALA A 30 9.52 -22.43 -6.47
CA ALA A 30 9.43 -22.26 -5.02
C ALA A 30 8.00 -22.38 -4.47
N GLY A 31 7.01 -22.06 -5.31
CA GLY A 31 5.59 -22.20 -4.99
C GLY A 31 5.03 -21.06 -4.14
N PRO A 32 3.68 -21.03 -3.98
CA PRO A 32 2.97 -19.92 -3.35
C PRO A 32 3.30 -19.74 -1.87
N ALA A 33 3.68 -20.80 -1.16
CA ALA A 33 4.05 -20.74 0.26
C ALA A 33 5.29 -19.88 0.53
N LYS A 34 6.16 -19.69 -0.48
CA LYS A 34 7.34 -18.83 -0.41
C LYS A 34 7.15 -17.46 -1.07
N PHE A 35 6.00 -17.20 -1.68
CA PHE A 35 5.74 -15.99 -2.47
C PHE A 35 4.95 -14.94 -1.66
N GLN A 36 5.20 -13.66 -1.92
CA GLN A 36 4.45 -12.53 -1.38
C GLN A 36 4.47 -11.32 -2.32
N VAL A 37 3.49 -10.44 -2.17
CA VAL A 37 3.40 -9.17 -2.90
C VAL A 37 3.55 -8.02 -1.92
N ILE A 38 4.36 -7.03 -2.28
CA ILE A 38 4.49 -5.75 -1.56
C ILE A 38 4.24 -4.64 -2.57
N ALA A 39 3.28 -3.78 -2.30
CA ALA A 39 2.82 -2.77 -3.23
C ALA A 39 2.66 -1.41 -2.57
N ASP A 40 3.03 -0.33 -3.25
CA ASP A 40 2.50 0.99 -2.90
C ASP A 40 1.01 1.09 -3.29
N PHE A 41 0.32 2.11 -2.79
CA PHE A 41 -1.11 2.32 -3.01
C PHE A 41 -1.40 3.43 -4.03
N ASP A 42 -0.99 4.65 -3.69
CA ASP A 42 -1.26 5.85 -4.48
C ASP A 42 -0.50 5.77 -5.80
N ALA A 43 -1.18 5.94 -6.93
CA ALA A 43 -0.61 5.79 -8.28
C ALA A 43 0.00 4.42 -8.65
N THR A 44 0.15 3.48 -7.72
CA THR A 44 0.54 2.09 -7.97
C THR A 44 -0.68 1.18 -8.10
N LEU A 45 -1.40 0.89 -7.01
CA LEU A 45 -2.65 0.11 -7.07
C LEU A 45 -3.80 0.97 -7.61
N THR A 46 -3.75 2.27 -7.37
CA THR A 46 -4.72 3.23 -7.89
C THR A 46 -4.24 3.87 -9.18
N GLN A 47 -5.17 4.30 -10.02
CA GLN A 47 -4.86 4.87 -11.34
C GLN A 47 -4.24 6.26 -11.21
N TYR A 48 -3.14 6.49 -11.97
CA TYR A 48 -2.53 7.81 -12.08
C TYR A 48 -3.44 8.82 -12.81
N TRP A 49 -4.19 8.35 -13.82
CA TRP A 49 -5.13 9.13 -14.62
C TRP A 49 -6.50 8.44 -14.67
N ILE A 50 -7.57 9.19 -14.43
CA ILE A 50 -8.96 8.71 -14.49
C ILE A 50 -9.73 9.67 -15.41
N ASN A 51 -10.22 9.16 -16.54
CA ASN A 51 -10.96 9.94 -17.54
C ASN A 51 -10.23 11.24 -17.97
N GLY A 52 -8.92 11.17 -18.17
CA GLY A 52 -8.08 12.31 -18.57
C GLY A 52 -7.73 13.29 -17.45
N LEU A 53 -8.18 13.06 -16.22
CA LEU A 53 -7.87 13.88 -15.05
C LEU A 53 -6.98 13.13 -14.07
N ARG A 54 -6.12 13.85 -13.35
CA ARG A 54 -5.19 13.28 -12.37
C ARG A 54 -5.97 12.54 -11.27
N GLY A 55 -5.70 11.25 -11.05
CA GLY A 55 -6.23 10.51 -9.91
C GLY A 55 -5.79 11.16 -8.60
N GLN A 56 -6.66 11.19 -7.59
CA GLN A 56 -6.31 11.73 -6.28
C GLN A 56 -5.56 10.67 -5.45
N SER A 57 -4.53 11.10 -4.72
CA SER A 57 -3.88 10.26 -3.70
C SER A 57 -4.71 10.20 -2.43
N SER A 58 -4.36 9.29 -1.51
CA SER A 58 -4.95 9.17 -0.18
C SER A 58 -4.89 10.50 0.59
N HIS A 59 -3.79 11.24 0.52
CA HIS A 59 -3.71 12.60 1.07
C HIS A 59 -4.53 13.61 0.26
N GLY A 60 -4.44 13.57 -1.07
CA GLY A 60 -5.02 14.58 -1.96
C GLY A 60 -6.53 14.49 -2.15
N LEU A 61 -7.16 13.36 -1.78
CA LEU A 61 -8.61 13.22 -1.80
C LEU A 61 -9.30 13.81 -0.58
N LEU A 62 -8.55 14.00 0.50
CA LEU A 62 -9.11 14.36 1.79
C LEU A 62 -9.54 15.82 1.80
N GLN A 63 -10.81 16.05 2.12
CA GLN A 63 -11.37 17.37 2.42
C GLN A 63 -11.77 17.41 3.90
N GLN A 64 -11.24 18.37 4.63
CA GLN A 64 -11.66 18.60 6.01
C GLN A 64 -12.94 19.44 5.99
N GLY A 65 -13.79 19.30 7.00
CA GLY A 65 -14.97 20.16 7.18
C GLY A 65 -14.63 21.65 7.44
N ASN A 66 -13.34 22.02 7.35
CA ASN A 66 -12.81 23.36 7.54
C ASN A 66 -11.97 23.78 6.30
N PRO A 67 -12.55 24.57 5.39
CA PRO A 67 -11.89 24.99 4.15
C PRO A 67 -10.58 25.76 4.35
N GLU A 68 -10.39 26.44 5.49
CA GLU A 68 -9.15 27.16 5.78
C GLU A 68 -7.95 26.21 5.84
N TYR A 69 -8.14 25.03 6.43
CA TYR A 69 -7.08 24.03 6.57
C TYR A 69 -6.84 23.29 5.26
N ASP A 70 -7.88 23.11 4.43
CA ASP A 70 -7.72 22.60 3.07
C ASP A 70 -6.81 23.50 2.23
N VAL A 71 -6.97 24.82 2.33
CA VAL A 71 -6.09 25.80 1.66
C VAL A 71 -4.66 25.69 2.19
N LYS A 72 -4.45 25.65 3.52
CA LYS A 72 -3.10 25.50 4.10
C LYS A 72 -2.41 24.21 3.65
N ARG A 73 -3.13 23.09 3.56
CA ARG A 73 -2.56 21.83 3.05
C ARG A 73 -2.20 21.94 1.57
N HIS A 74 -3.02 22.63 0.78
CA HIS A 74 -2.69 22.88 -0.62
C HIS A 74 -1.44 23.75 -0.77
N GLU A 75 -1.28 24.79 0.05
CA GLU A 75 -0.06 25.62 0.07
C GLU A 75 1.20 24.81 0.45
N LEU A 76 1.09 23.90 1.44
CA LEU A 76 2.19 22.97 1.76
C LEU A 76 2.54 22.06 0.58
N PHE A 77 1.52 21.53 -0.11
CA PHE A 77 1.73 20.70 -1.29
C PHE A 77 2.47 21.46 -2.39
N GLU A 78 2.03 22.68 -2.73
CA GLU A 78 2.68 23.51 -3.76
C GLU A 78 4.15 23.83 -3.42
N TYR A 79 4.48 23.95 -2.14
CA TYR A 79 5.85 24.18 -1.70
C TYR A 79 6.73 22.93 -1.75
N TYR A 80 6.27 21.82 -1.16
CA TYR A 80 7.11 20.62 -0.97
C TYR A 80 7.12 19.66 -2.16
N HIS A 81 6.01 19.56 -2.91
CA HIS A 81 5.91 18.60 -4.00
C HIS A 81 6.99 18.80 -5.10
N PRO A 82 7.35 20.03 -5.51
CA PRO A 82 8.46 20.22 -6.44
C PRO A 82 9.82 19.79 -5.87
N LEU A 83 10.01 19.85 -4.54
CA LEU A 83 11.25 19.48 -3.87
C LEU A 83 11.45 17.96 -3.84
N GLU A 84 10.35 17.20 -3.72
CA GLU A 84 10.33 15.73 -3.82
C GLU A 84 10.99 15.24 -5.12
N PHE A 85 10.68 15.88 -6.24
CA PHE A 85 11.19 15.49 -7.56
C PHE A 85 12.44 16.27 -7.99
N SER A 86 12.97 17.16 -7.14
CA SER A 86 14.15 17.95 -7.49
C SER A 86 15.38 17.07 -7.74
N PRO A 87 16.06 17.20 -8.89
CA PRO A 87 17.29 16.45 -9.17
C PRO A 87 18.53 17.05 -8.50
N THR A 88 18.42 18.26 -7.93
CA THR A 88 19.57 18.98 -7.36
C THR A 88 19.70 18.81 -5.85
N ILE A 89 18.61 18.44 -5.17
CA ILE A 89 18.60 18.25 -3.72
C ILE A 89 19.14 16.84 -3.41
N PRO A 90 20.22 16.71 -2.60
CA PRO A 90 20.73 15.41 -2.17
C PRO A 90 19.66 14.57 -1.48
N ILE A 91 19.74 13.24 -1.64
CA ILE A 91 18.70 12.33 -1.13
C ILE A 91 18.49 12.43 0.38
N GLU A 92 19.55 12.64 1.16
CA GLU A 92 19.49 12.78 2.62
C GLU A 92 18.80 14.09 3.05
N GLU A 93 19.03 15.17 2.32
CA GLU A 93 18.37 16.46 2.57
C GLU A 93 16.91 16.40 2.13
N LYS A 94 16.63 15.77 0.98
CA LYS A 94 15.28 15.51 0.51
C LYS A 94 14.49 14.67 1.50
N ALA A 95 15.10 13.65 2.11
CA ALA A 95 14.44 12.85 3.14
C ALA A 95 13.95 13.70 4.32
N LYS A 96 14.78 14.64 4.80
CA LYS A 96 14.39 15.56 5.89
C LYS A 96 13.26 16.50 5.47
N LEU A 97 13.27 17.00 4.24
CA LEU A 97 12.19 17.83 3.71
C LEU A 97 10.87 17.05 3.61
N MET A 98 10.92 15.78 3.20
CA MET A 98 9.73 14.92 3.16
C MET A 98 9.21 14.58 4.56
N GLU A 99 10.10 14.34 5.53
CA GLU A 99 9.71 14.17 6.94
C GLU A 99 9.00 15.42 7.46
N GLU A 100 9.58 16.61 7.26
CA GLU A 100 8.97 17.88 7.65
C GLU A 100 7.61 18.12 6.97
N TRP A 101 7.49 17.80 5.67
CA TRP A 101 6.24 17.96 4.94
C TRP A 101 5.12 17.08 5.50
N TRP A 102 5.41 15.81 5.76
CA TRP A 102 4.42 14.90 6.35
C TRP A 102 4.04 15.31 7.77
N GLU A 103 4.99 15.70 8.61
CA GLU A 103 4.70 16.17 9.97
C GLU A 103 3.81 17.42 9.99
N LYS A 104 4.09 18.39 9.12
CA LYS A 104 3.25 19.58 8.96
C LYS A 104 1.86 19.24 8.43
N THR A 105 1.79 18.35 7.44
CA THR A 105 0.51 17.91 6.88
C THR A 105 -0.35 17.21 7.93
N HIS A 106 0.22 16.27 8.69
CA HIS A 106 -0.45 15.59 9.79
C HIS A 106 -0.92 16.55 10.89
N SER A 107 -0.09 17.54 11.23
CA SER A 107 -0.45 18.58 12.21
C SER A 107 -1.66 19.41 11.74
N LEU A 108 -1.68 19.82 10.47
CA LEU A 108 -2.84 20.52 9.90
C LEU A 108 -4.12 19.66 9.90
N LEU A 109 -4.00 18.35 9.74
CA LEU A 109 -5.17 17.45 9.83
C LEU A 109 -5.76 17.42 11.24
N ILE A 110 -4.90 17.41 12.27
CA ILE A 110 -5.32 17.46 13.67
C ILE A 110 -5.92 18.83 13.99
N GLU A 111 -5.19 19.91 13.70
CA GLU A 111 -5.63 21.29 13.98
C GLU A 111 -6.92 21.67 13.24
N GLY A 112 -7.09 21.17 12.01
CA GLY A 112 -8.28 21.38 11.20
C GLY A 112 -9.49 20.55 11.65
N GLY A 113 -9.36 19.73 12.70
CA GLY A 113 -10.46 18.94 13.27
C GLY A 113 -10.98 17.88 12.31
N LEU A 114 -10.09 17.14 11.64
CA LEU A 114 -10.52 16.05 10.76
C LEU A 114 -11.36 15.03 11.56
N THR A 115 -12.47 14.58 10.98
CA THR A 115 -13.32 13.55 11.56
C THR A 115 -13.39 12.31 10.68
N TYR A 116 -13.77 11.18 11.27
CA TYR A 116 -14.02 9.94 10.52
C TYR A 116 -15.11 10.11 9.44
N ASP A 117 -16.18 10.84 9.75
CA ASP A 117 -17.26 11.16 8.79
C ASP A 117 -16.75 11.99 7.59
N ALA A 118 -15.81 12.91 7.81
CA ALA A 118 -15.17 13.65 6.73
C ALA A 118 -14.34 12.74 5.81
N ILE A 119 -13.70 11.71 6.36
CA ILE A 119 -12.97 10.69 5.57
C ILE A 119 -13.93 9.90 4.68
N GLU A 120 -15.01 9.34 5.26
CA GLU A 120 -15.99 8.55 4.51
C GLU A 120 -16.59 9.37 3.35
N LYS A 121 -16.97 10.62 3.61
CA LYS A 121 -17.48 11.55 2.59
C LYS A 121 -16.44 11.92 1.54
N SER A 122 -15.19 12.14 1.94
CA SER A 122 -14.11 12.45 1.01
C SER A 122 -13.89 11.29 0.04
N VAL A 123 -13.82 10.05 0.54
CA VAL A 123 -13.62 8.85 -0.30
C VAL A 123 -14.80 8.58 -1.23
N ALA A 124 -16.03 8.82 -0.75
CA ALA A 124 -17.23 8.64 -1.56
C ALA A 124 -17.22 9.55 -2.81
N ASN A 125 -16.76 10.79 -2.64
CA ASN A 125 -16.72 11.80 -3.70
C ASN A 125 -15.38 11.86 -4.45
N ALA A 126 -14.38 11.07 -4.04
CA ALA A 126 -13.04 11.12 -4.58
C ALA A 126 -12.96 10.59 -6.02
N ARG A 127 -12.13 11.24 -6.84
CA ARG A 127 -11.64 10.72 -8.11
C ARG A 127 -10.48 9.76 -7.85
N ILE A 128 -10.83 8.57 -7.35
CA ILE A 128 -9.91 7.47 -7.09
C ILE A 128 -10.52 6.16 -7.58
N ALA A 129 -9.71 5.37 -8.29
CA ALA A 129 -10.11 4.09 -8.86
C ALA A 129 -8.89 3.15 -8.88
N PHE A 130 -9.12 1.86 -8.69
CA PHE A 130 -8.09 0.85 -8.84
C PHE A 130 -7.69 0.67 -10.31
N ARG A 131 -6.42 0.32 -10.54
CA ARG A 131 -5.97 -0.13 -11.87
C ARG A 131 -6.69 -1.42 -12.25
N GLU A 132 -6.86 -1.62 -13.55
CA GLU A 132 -7.38 -2.88 -14.08
C GLU A 132 -6.51 -4.06 -13.59
N GLY A 133 -7.14 -5.16 -13.20
CA GLY A 133 -6.45 -6.36 -12.71
C GLY A 133 -6.15 -6.38 -11.21
N VAL A 134 -6.34 -5.28 -10.46
CA VAL A 134 -6.03 -5.26 -9.01
C VAL A 134 -6.97 -6.16 -8.21
N ILE A 135 -8.26 -6.17 -8.56
CA ILE A 135 -9.26 -7.01 -7.86
C ILE A 135 -8.96 -8.47 -8.15
N GLU A 136 -8.73 -8.79 -9.42
CA GLU A 136 -8.39 -10.11 -9.91
C GLU A 136 -7.08 -10.61 -9.30
N LEU A 137 -6.09 -9.73 -9.12
CA LEU A 137 -4.85 -10.04 -8.42
C LEU A 137 -5.13 -10.42 -6.96
N PHE A 138 -5.92 -9.62 -6.23
CA PHE A 138 -6.23 -9.92 -4.83
C PHE A 138 -7.00 -11.24 -4.69
N GLU A 139 -7.98 -11.48 -5.56
CA GLU A 139 -8.75 -12.74 -5.59
C GLU A 139 -7.87 -13.94 -5.94
N LEU A 140 -7.01 -13.82 -6.94
CA LEU A 140 -6.08 -14.88 -7.33
C LEU A 140 -5.15 -15.25 -6.18
N LEU A 141 -4.63 -14.25 -5.46
CA LEU A 141 -3.72 -14.48 -4.34
C LEU A 141 -4.44 -15.02 -3.11
N GLU A 142 -5.68 -14.60 -2.84
CA GLU A 142 -6.48 -15.10 -1.71
C GLU A 142 -6.86 -16.57 -1.93
N PHE A 143 -7.32 -16.93 -3.13
CA PHE A 143 -7.85 -18.25 -3.45
C PHE A 143 -6.87 -19.21 -4.13
N PHE A 144 -5.59 -18.84 -4.25
CA PHE A 144 -4.60 -19.67 -4.95
C PHE A 144 -4.58 -21.14 -4.46
N HIS A 145 -4.79 -21.35 -3.17
CA HIS A 145 -4.83 -22.66 -2.53
C HIS A 145 -6.01 -23.55 -2.99
N LEU A 146 -7.07 -22.97 -3.54
CA LEU A 146 -8.27 -23.69 -4.02
C LEU A 146 -8.14 -24.20 -5.45
N LEU A 147 -7.20 -23.65 -6.24
CA LEU A 147 -7.11 -23.93 -7.67
C LEU A 147 -6.42 -25.26 -7.99
N ASP A 148 -5.53 -25.73 -7.12
CA ASP A 148 -4.73 -26.93 -7.40
C ASP A 148 -5.20 -28.20 -6.67
N PHE A 149 -5.89 -28.11 -5.51
CA PHE A 149 -6.23 -29.31 -4.71
C PHE A 149 -7.52 -29.19 -3.85
N PRO A 150 -8.73 -29.29 -4.46
CA PRO A 150 -10.01 -29.21 -3.73
C PRO A 150 -10.17 -30.25 -2.61
N SER A 151 -9.52 -31.43 -2.76
CA SER A 151 -9.64 -32.56 -1.83
C SER A 151 -8.65 -32.51 -0.67
N VAL A 152 -7.56 -31.75 -0.79
CA VAL A 152 -6.52 -31.66 0.25
C VAL A 152 -6.91 -30.65 1.31
N LEU A 153 -7.57 -29.56 0.93
CA LEU A 153 -8.05 -28.55 1.87
C LEU A 153 -9.10 -29.12 2.85
N SER A 154 -10.03 -29.94 2.35
CA SER A 154 -11.01 -30.60 3.22
C SER A 154 -10.35 -31.55 4.23
N PHE A 155 -9.23 -32.17 3.86
CA PHE A 155 -8.46 -33.06 4.72
C PHE A 155 -7.63 -32.29 5.77
N LEU A 156 -6.98 -31.20 5.39
CA LEU A 156 -6.18 -30.40 6.30
C LEU A 156 -7.06 -29.57 7.27
N SER A 157 -8.24 -29.12 6.80
CA SER A 157 -9.20 -28.36 7.60
C SER A 157 -9.82 -29.27 8.66
N ALA A 158 -10.13 -30.52 8.29
CA ALA A 158 -10.54 -31.57 9.23
C ALA A 158 -9.45 -31.96 10.24
N LYS A 159 -8.18 -31.61 9.99
CA LYS A 159 -7.02 -31.88 10.87
C LYS A 159 -6.58 -30.66 11.68
N GLY A 160 -7.15 -29.47 11.45
CA GLY A 160 -6.78 -28.23 12.13
C GLY A 160 -5.37 -27.73 11.81
N LEU A 161 -4.81 -28.10 10.65
CA LEU A 161 -3.43 -27.79 10.24
C LEU A 161 -3.32 -26.58 9.27
N ASP A 162 -4.36 -25.75 9.17
CA ASP A 162 -4.66 -24.98 7.95
C ASP A 162 -4.52 -23.45 8.02
N SER A 163 -4.15 -22.88 9.18
CA SER A 163 -4.31 -21.43 9.39
C SER A 163 -3.48 -20.53 8.46
N GLU A 164 -2.31 -20.99 7.98
CA GLU A 164 -1.49 -20.23 7.02
C GLU A 164 -1.88 -20.50 5.56
N LEU A 165 -2.45 -21.67 5.25
CA LEU A 165 -2.88 -22.06 3.89
C LEU A 165 -4.22 -21.42 3.53
N GLU A 166 -5.12 -21.28 4.51
CA GLU A 166 -6.42 -20.61 4.37
C GLU A 166 -6.33 -19.11 4.05
N ARG A 167 -5.19 -18.45 4.35
CA ARG A 167 -5.01 -17.00 4.11
C ARG A 167 -4.42 -16.66 2.74
N GLY A 168 -4.09 -17.65 1.91
CA GLY A 168 -3.54 -17.41 0.56
C GLY A 168 -2.14 -16.78 0.56
N VAL A 169 -1.79 -16.14 -0.56
CA VAL A 169 -0.54 -15.38 -0.71
C VAL A 169 -0.76 -13.95 -0.16
N PRO A 170 0.08 -13.48 0.79
CA PRO A 170 -0.10 -12.17 1.39
C PRO A 170 0.26 -11.05 0.41
N VAL A 171 -0.55 -9.99 0.49
CA VAL A 171 -0.36 -8.70 -0.16
C VAL A 171 -0.17 -7.65 0.93
N LEU A 172 0.99 -7.02 0.93
CA LEU A 172 1.30 -5.92 1.81
C LEU A 172 1.18 -4.60 1.05
N ILE A 173 0.17 -3.81 1.36
CA ILE A 173 0.07 -2.43 0.90
C ILE A 173 0.95 -1.59 1.83
N PHE A 174 2.10 -1.14 1.33
CA PHE A 174 3.06 -0.35 2.09
C PHE A 174 3.13 1.07 1.53
N SER A 175 2.39 1.98 2.15
CA SER A 175 2.15 3.32 1.61
C SER A 175 2.59 4.43 2.55
N ALA A 176 3.16 5.49 1.96
CA ALA A 176 3.37 6.77 2.64
C ALA A 176 2.06 7.59 2.76
N GLY A 177 0.94 7.05 2.29
CA GLY A 177 -0.38 7.65 2.39
C GLY A 177 -0.96 7.68 3.80
N LEU A 178 -2.28 7.76 3.87
CA LEU A 178 -3.05 7.72 5.11
C LEU A 178 -3.79 6.38 5.18
N ALA A 179 -3.47 5.55 6.18
CA ALA A 179 -4.02 4.21 6.29
C ALA A 179 -5.55 4.22 6.30
N ASP A 180 -6.16 5.17 7.03
CA ASP A 180 -7.61 5.21 7.28
C ASP A 180 -8.38 5.51 6.01
N ILE A 181 -7.76 6.29 5.13
CA ILE A 181 -8.27 6.58 3.80
C ILE A 181 -8.07 5.40 2.86
N ILE A 182 -6.91 4.75 2.90
CA ILE A 182 -6.62 3.57 2.08
C ILE A 182 -7.63 2.45 2.37
N GLU A 183 -7.85 2.13 3.64
CA GLU A 183 -8.83 1.12 4.07
C GLU A 183 -10.25 1.50 3.68
N GLU A 184 -10.59 2.79 3.80
CA GLU A 184 -11.89 3.30 3.39
C GLU A 184 -12.09 3.23 1.87
N VAL A 185 -11.05 3.48 1.07
CA VAL A 185 -11.07 3.29 -0.39
C VAL A 185 -11.23 1.81 -0.73
N LEU A 186 -10.49 0.91 -0.07
CA LEU A 186 -10.66 -0.54 -0.24
C LEU A 186 -12.12 -0.93 0.05
N ARG A 187 -12.68 -0.48 1.18
CA ARG A 187 -14.05 -0.76 1.58
C ARG A 187 -15.08 -0.26 0.56
N GLN A 188 -14.99 1.01 0.16
CA GLN A 188 -15.99 1.64 -0.70
C GLN A 188 -15.87 1.25 -2.17
N LYS A 189 -14.66 0.97 -2.68
CA LYS A 189 -14.44 0.74 -4.12
C LYS A 189 -14.29 -0.73 -4.49
N LEU A 190 -13.89 -1.61 -3.56
CA LEU A 190 -13.82 -3.06 -3.82
C LEU A 190 -15.10 -3.80 -3.43
N HIS A 191 -15.91 -3.22 -2.52
CA HIS A 191 -17.13 -3.85 -1.98
C HIS A 191 -16.90 -5.25 -1.36
N ARG A 192 -15.65 -5.58 -1.04
CA ARG A 192 -15.20 -6.86 -0.51
C ARG A 192 -13.96 -6.65 0.35
N CYS A 193 -13.86 -7.40 1.46
CA CYS A 193 -12.66 -7.47 2.27
C CYS A 193 -11.80 -8.67 1.85
N PHE A 194 -10.50 -8.46 1.75
CA PHE A 194 -9.52 -9.47 1.39
C PHE A 194 -8.68 -9.84 2.61
N LYS A 195 -8.74 -11.09 3.07
CA LYS A 195 -8.05 -11.52 4.30
C LYS A 195 -6.52 -11.57 4.13
N ASN A 196 -6.07 -11.67 2.88
CA ASN A 196 -4.66 -11.71 2.52
C ASN A 196 -4.05 -10.32 2.30
N VAL A 197 -4.83 -9.24 2.39
CA VAL A 197 -4.35 -7.86 2.20
C VAL A 197 -4.15 -7.20 3.57
N LYS A 198 -2.94 -6.68 3.81
CA LYS A 198 -2.60 -5.90 5.01
C LYS A 198 -2.10 -4.51 4.60
N VAL A 199 -2.52 -3.48 5.32
CA VAL A 199 -2.09 -2.08 5.10
C VAL A 199 -1.04 -1.69 6.15
N ILE A 200 0.09 -1.18 5.70
CA ILE A 200 1.11 -0.47 6.50
C ILE A 200 1.17 0.95 5.96
N SER A 201 0.69 1.91 6.74
CA SER A 201 0.69 3.32 6.36
C SER A 201 0.51 4.21 7.59
N ASN A 202 0.45 5.53 7.41
CA ASN A 202 0.26 6.47 8.51
C ASN A 202 -1.15 6.33 9.10
N ARG A 203 -1.25 5.72 10.28
CA ARG A 203 -2.51 5.42 10.95
C ARG A 203 -2.93 6.54 11.88
N MET A 204 -4.15 7.01 11.73
CA MET A 204 -4.78 8.01 12.59
C MET A 204 -5.24 7.42 13.93
N VAL A 205 -5.30 8.29 14.95
CA VAL A 205 -5.90 8.02 16.26
C VAL A 205 -7.05 9.00 16.44
N PHE A 206 -8.26 8.46 16.63
CA PHE A 206 -9.46 9.24 16.88
C PHE A 206 -9.84 9.21 18.36
N ASP A 207 -10.41 10.31 18.86
CA ASP A 207 -11.07 10.33 20.16
C ASP A 207 -12.47 9.69 20.11
N LYS A 208 -13.14 9.64 21.26
CA LYS A 208 -14.49 9.09 21.42
C LYS A 208 -15.57 9.83 20.61
N ASP A 209 -15.29 11.08 20.24
CA ASP A 209 -16.21 11.96 19.52
C ASP A 209 -15.93 11.91 18.00
N GLY A 210 -14.95 11.08 17.58
CA GLY A 210 -14.62 10.83 16.18
C GLY A 210 -13.65 11.87 15.59
N ASN A 211 -12.98 12.68 16.41
CA ASN A 211 -12.00 13.67 15.96
C ASN A 211 -10.59 13.09 15.95
N LEU A 212 -9.82 13.42 14.91
CA LEU A 212 -8.41 13.08 14.80
C LEU A 212 -7.60 13.83 15.89
N VAL A 213 -6.85 13.08 16.70
CA VAL A 213 -6.02 13.66 17.78
C VAL A 213 -4.53 13.34 17.65
N ALA A 214 -4.16 12.29 16.94
CA ALA A 214 -2.76 11.90 16.75
C ALA A 214 -2.57 10.93 15.58
N PHE A 215 -1.30 10.63 15.26
CA PHE A 215 -0.90 9.52 14.39
C PHE A 215 -0.14 8.47 15.20
N LYS A 216 -0.32 7.19 14.85
CA LYS A 216 0.39 6.09 15.51
C LYS A 216 1.80 5.94 14.96
N GLY A 217 2.77 5.82 15.86
CA GLY A 217 4.13 5.42 15.51
C GLY A 217 4.93 6.50 14.79
N LYS A 218 5.99 6.07 14.09
CA LYS A 218 6.83 6.94 13.25
C LYS A 218 6.16 7.19 11.90
N THR A 219 6.28 8.42 11.43
CA THR A 219 5.82 8.86 10.12
C THR A 219 6.48 8.07 9.00
N ILE A 220 5.68 7.59 8.05
CA ILE A 220 6.11 6.97 6.79
C ILE A 220 5.96 8.02 5.69
N HIS A 221 7.06 8.39 5.06
CA HIS A 221 7.11 9.28 3.90
C HIS A 221 7.75 8.57 2.71
N VAL A 222 7.73 9.22 1.54
CA VAL A 222 8.11 8.61 0.26
C VAL A 222 9.56 8.06 0.17
N LEU A 223 10.46 8.44 1.10
CA LEU A 223 11.88 8.06 1.10
C LEU A 223 12.33 7.19 2.29
N ASN A 224 11.44 6.90 3.25
CA ASN A 224 11.75 6.07 4.41
C ASN A 224 10.98 4.73 4.44
N LYS A 225 10.41 4.32 3.30
CA LYS A 225 9.77 3.00 3.15
C LYS A 225 10.81 1.87 3.20
N ASN A 226 11.25 1.49 4.40
CA ASN A 226 12.31 0.49 4.62
C ASN A 226 11.99 -0.45 5.79
N GLU A 227 12.97 -1.28 6.18
CA GLU A 227 12.86 -2.32 7.22
C GLU A 227 12.23 -1.86 8.54
N HIS A 228 12.47 -0.61 8.95
CA HIS A 228 11.92 -0.09 10.20
C HIS A 228 10.40 0.03 10.17
N ALA A 229 9.80 0.26 9.00
CA ALA A 229 8.35 0.38 8.87
C ALA A 229 7.64 -0.99 8.91
N LEU A 230 8.32 -2.08 8.54
CA LEU A 230 7.80 -3.45 8.74
C LEU A 230 7.75 -3.81 10.22
N ASP A 231 8.70 -3.31 11.02
CA ASP A 231 8.67 -3.45 12.47
C ASP A 231 7.57 -2.57 13.11
N MET A 232 7.27 -1.39 12.53
CA MET A 232 6.09 -0.58 12.91
C MET A 232 4.75 -1.28 12.63
N ALA A 233 4.73 -2.32 11.79
CA ALA A 233 3.57 -3.14 11.50
C ALA A 233 3.37 -4.34 12.44
N ALA A 234 4.25 -4.49 13.44
CA ALA A 234 3.93 -5.28 14.63
C ALA A 234 2.70 -4.65 15.31
N PRO A 235 1.80 -5.43 15.94
CA PRO A 235 0.51 -4.90 16.37
C PRO A 235 0.73 -3.73 17.32
N VAL A 236 0.21 -2.57 16.95
CA VAL A 236 -0.32 -1.68 17.97
C VAL A 236 -1.59 -2.38 18.43
N ASN A 237 -1.48 -3.15 19.52
CA ASN A 237 -2.58 -3.88 20.17
C ASN A 237 -3.94 -3.24 19.86
N ASP A 238 -4.80 -4.00 19.19
CA ASP A 238 -6.21 -3.65 19.03
C ASP A 238 -6.77 -3.34 20.43
N GLN A 239 -7.22 -2.11 20.62
CA GLN A 239 -8.07 -1.75 21.76
C GLN A 239 -9.51 -2.24 21.53
N LEU A 240 -9.66 -3.52 21.20
CA LEU A 240 -10.89 -4.26 21.32
C LEU A 240 -10.55 -5.59 21.97
N GLY A 241 -10.88 -5.69 23.25
CA GLY A 241 -10.49 -6.76 24.16
C GLY A 241 -10.63 -8.16 23.56
N GLY A 242 -9.50 -8.81 23.37
CA GLY A 242 -9.33 -10.22 23.04
C GLY A 242 -7.95 -10.67 23.49
N ILE A 243 -7.87 -11.87 24.04
CA ILE A 243 -6.77 -12.40 24.85
C ILE A 243 -5.58 -12.88 23.98
N ASP A 244 -4.37 -12.59 24.48
CA ASP A 244 -3.04 -13.23 24.29
C ASP A 244 -2.27 -13.23 22.95
N GLY A 245 -1.01 -12.76 23.03
CA GLY A 245 0.13 -13.26 22.27
C GLY A 245 0.77 -12.29 21.25
N PRO A 246 2.11 -12.34 21.02
CA PRO A 246 2.72 -11.65 19.89
C PRO A 246 2.15 -12.24 18.60
N THR A 247 1.45 -11.44 17.79
CA THR A 247 0.80 -11.94 16.58
C THR A 247 1.85 -12.50 15.61
N ASP A 248 1.65 -13.74 15.20
CA ASP A 248 2.47 -14.54 14.28
C ASP A 248 2.58 -13.93 12.85
N ASP A 249 1.83 -12.86 12.57
CA ASP A 249 1.70 -12.29 11.23
C ASP A 249 3.01 -11.73 10.66
N ASN A 250 3.85 -11.09 11.48
CA ASN A 250 5.15 -10.57 11.02
C ASN A 250 6.17 -11.70 10.74
N ALA A 251 6.03 -12.85 11.40
CA ALA A 251 6.88 -14.01 11.14
C ALA A 251 6.55 -14.64 9.78
N SER A 252 5.29 -14.60 9.33
CA SER A 252 4.85 -15.18 8.06
C SER A 252 5.42 -14.45 6.82
N VAL A 253 5.48 -13.11 6.86
CA VAL A 253 6.08 -12.25 5.81
C VAL A 253 7.58 -12.49 5.71
N LYS A 254 8.29 -12.62 6.86
CA LYS A 254 9.74 -12.85 6.89
C LYS A 254 10.15 -14.26 6.41
N LYS A 255 9.24 -15.25 6.39
CA LYS A 255 9.48 -16.61 5.86
C LYS A 255 9.35 -16.69 4.33
N ARG A 256 8.64 -15.76 3.69
CA ARG A 256 8.35 -15.77 2.24
C ARG A 256 9.49 -15.13 1.46
N THR A 257 10.37 -15.95 0.91
CA THR A 257 11.63 -15.50 0.30
C THR A 257 11.50 -15.03 -1.15
N ASN A 258 10.31 -15.01 -1.75
CA ASN A 258 10.08 -14.56 -3.11
C ASN A 258 9.13 -13.37 -3.15
N VAL A 259 9.59 -12.23 -3.67
CA VAL A 259 8.87 -10.95 -3.58
C VAL A 259 8.52 -10.41 -4.96
N LEU A 260 7.25 -10.10 -5.17
CA LEU A 260 6.81 -9.18 -6.23
C LEU A 260 6.61 -7.80 -5.62
N LEU A 261 7.40 -6.83 -6.08
CA LEU A 261 7.42 -5.46 -5.61
C LEU A 261 6.74 -4.55 -6.64
N LEU A 262 5.72 -3.80 -6.24
CA LEU A 262 4.94 -2.92 -7.10
C LEU A 262 5.06 -1.48 -6.59
N GLY A 263 5.47 -0.53 -7.43
CA GLY A 263 5.62 0.87 -7.02
C GLY A 263 5.62 1.82 -8.22
N ASP A 264 5.51 3.11 -7.95
CA ASP A 264 5.60 4.20 -8.96
C ASP A 264 6.70 5.21 -8.62
N HIS A 265 7.20 5.19 -7.39
CA HIS A 265 8.29 6.04 -6.95
C HIS A 265 9.60 5.26 -6.73
N ILE A 266 10.76 5.90 -6.94
CA ILE A 266 12.06 5.24 -6.75
C ILE A 266 12.28 4.76 -5.30
N GLY A 267 11.65 5.44 -4.34
CA GLY A 267 11.64 5.07 -2.93
C GLY A 267 10.97 3.72 -2.65
N ASP A 268 10.10 3.25 -3.54
CA ASP A 268 9.38 1.98 -3.37
C ASP A 268 10.29 0.76 -3.54
N LEU A 269 11.44 0.92 -4.22
CA LEU A 269 12.45 -0.13 -4.33
C LEU A 269 12.99 -0.62 -2.98
N ARG A 270 12.78 0.19 -1.93
CA ARG A 270 13.20 -0.08 -0.56
C ARG A 270 12.13 -0.74 0.31
N MET A 271 10.89 -0.91 -0.19
CA MET A 271 9.81 -1.53 0.59
C MET A 271 10.09 -3.00 0.98
N SER A 272 11.03 -3.65 0.28
CA SER A 272 11.50 -5.00 0.61
C SER A 272 12.77 -5.02 1.46
N ASP A 273 13.34 -3.86 1.84
CA ASP A 273 14.49 -3.77 2.73
C ASP A 273 14.15 -4.45 4.06
N GLY A 274 15.08 -5.22 4.63
CA GLY A 274 14.86 -6.00 5.85
C GLY A 274 14.23 -7.39 5.63
N LEU A 275 13.79 -7.72 4.41
CA LEU A 275 13.39 -9.08 4.05
C LEU A 275 14.59 -9.86 3.50
N ASN A 276 14.75 -11.09 3.97
CA ASN A 276 15.69 -12.03 3.36
C ASN A 276 14.98 -12.73 2.18
N TYR A 277 15.22 -12.28 0.95
CA TYR A 277 14.61 -12.83 -0.25
C TYR A 277 15.62 -13.56 -1.16
N GLU A 278 15.20 -14.68 -1.74
CA GLU A 278 15.89 -15.47 -2.76
C GLU A 278 15.70 -14.85 -4.16
N ALA A 279 14.49 -14.37 -4.47
CA ALA A 279 14.19 -13.68 -5.72
C ALA A 279 13.27 -12.48 -5.51
N ARG A 280 13.53 -11.41 -6.26
CA ARG A 280 12.71 -10.19 -6.30
C ARG A 280 12.48 -9.74 -7.73
N ILE A 281 11.21 -9.59 -8.09
CA ILE A 281 10.76 -8.92 -9.30
C ILE A 281 10.18 -7.57 -8.88
N SER A 282 10.63 -6.49 -9.52
CA SER A 282 10.14 -5.14 -9.26
C SER A 282 9.48 -4.59 -10.51
N VAL A 283 8.27 -4.06 -10.36
CA VAL A 283 7.46 -3.47 -11.43
C VAL A 283 7.20 -2.01 -11.09
N GLY A 284 7.66 -1.12 -11.97
CA GLY A 284 7.43 0.32 -11.89
C GLY A 284 6.22 0.72 -12.73
N PHE A 285 5.31 1.52 -12.16
CA PHE A 285 4.22 2.16 -12.89
C PHE A 285 4.61 3.61 -13.20
N LEU A 286 4.72 3.93 -14.49
CA LEU A 286 5.10 5.25 -15.00
C LEU A 286 3.88 6.08 -15.45
#